data_AF-A0A5K1JWZ8-F1
#
_entry.id   AF-A0A5K1JWZ8-F1
#
_cell.length_a   1.000
_cell.length_b   1.000
_cell.length_c   1.000
_cell.angle_alpha   90.00
_cell.angle_beta   90.00
_cell.angle_gamma   90.00
#
_symmetry.space_group_name_H-M   'P 1'
#
loop_
_entity.id
_entity.type
_entity.pdbx_description
1 polymer ?
#
loop_
_entity_poly.entity_id
_entity_poly.type
_entity_poly.pdbx_seq_one_letter_code
_entity_poly.pdbx_strand_id
1 'polypeptide(L)'
;MKLGAFPVGLASGLLATPLVSCLAIPSPSSLRSDISLLYNNDLNLSLQPTHRSVLLLSAPRSHPDALSACSALGENLLPANKTFFANDLVPLLQYQVFQKNFPSTQQFWIASFGPICQTVNAKGVVSSSLTCLRVLPVLCSQSAAFQAAAQPTTSVTIRSQDLTIRADRDGGWWMVRGLAPAMRMFRDQASFKFLGIPYADPPVRFDYPTAYTGNTTIDGTNFRSECVQTGAPSSSEDCLFLNIWTPFIPAPNTRTPLKAVMFWIHGGAFTGGTGSDPTFDGGAFASRGDVVLVTINYRLSTLGFLALDDGRTNGNFGLADQIAALDWVRAHIGAFGGDSERITIFGQSAGAASVRALMGSPRAIGKYAAAIPMSNLAGANYATTYSLYYTIPQEVSLVADPILSAVGCSGASDVLACMRAVDPHTLVKLPTVARFVVVDGTYIVHTELPVDGSGAV
;
A
#
# COMPACT_ATOMS: atom_id res chain seq x y z
N MET A 1 -37.95 -70.78 27.61
CA MET A 1 -39.04 -70.54 26.64
C MET A 1 -38.85 -69.14 26.08
N LYS A 2 -38.69 -69.02 24.76
CA LYS A 2 -38.42 -67.79 24.01
C LYS A 2 -39.57 -66.78 24.10
N LEU A 3 -39.26 -65.49 24.05
CA LEU A 3 -40.02 -64.35 23.50
C LEU A 3 -39.17 -63.10 23.81
N GLY A 4 -38.81 -62.16 22.93
CA GLY A 4 -39.09 -61.86 21.54
C GLY A 4 -38.63 -60.41 21.34
N ALA A 5 -37.77 -60.14 20.36
CA ALA A 5 -37.21 -58.82 20.10
C ALA A 5 -38.24 -57.89 19.40
N PHE A 6 -38.23 -56.61 19.76
CA PHE A 6 -38.78 -55.51 18.96
C PHE A 6 -37.63 -54.54 18.60
N PRO A 7 -37.50 -54.09 17.34
CA PRO A 7 -36.43 -53.18 16.94
C PRO A 7 -36.85 -51.72 17.19
N VAL A 8 -35.96 -50.95 17.82
CA VAL A 8 -36.03 -49.48 17.81
C VAL A 8 -35.27 -49.01 16.58
N GLY A 9 -35.98 -48.42 15.62
CA GLY A 9 -35.37 -47.81 14.44
C GLY A 9 -34.57 -46.57 14.81
N LEU A 10 -33.26 -46.61 14.61
CA LEU A 10 -32.43 -45.40 14.56
C LEU A 10 -32.59 -44.77 13.17
N ALA A 11 -33.34 -43.67 13.10
CA ALA A 11 -33.36 -42.81 11.94
C ALA A 11 -31.98 -42.15 11.79
N SER A 12 -31.23 -42.56 10.77
CA SER A 12 -29.97 -41.93 10.36
C SER A 12 -30.29 -40.61 9.67
N GLY A 13 -30.33 -39.52 10.43
CA GLY A 13 -30.35 -38.17 9.86
C GLY A 13 -28.97 -37.85 9.28
N LEU A 14 -28.81 -37.96 7.95
CA LEU A 14 -27.69 -37.33 7.26
C LEU A 14 -27.82 -35.82 7.42
N LEU A 15 -27.05 -35.25 8.35
CA LEU A 15 -26.74 -33.82 8.36
C LEU A 15 -25.89 -33.53 7.11
N ALA A 16 -26.57 -33.12 6.03
CA ALA A 16 -25.92 -32.48 4.91
C ALA A 16 -25.39 -31.13 5.39
N THR A 17 -24.11 -31.09 5.76
CA THR A 17 -23.37 -29.83 5.88
C THR A 17 -23.45 -29.13 4.52
N PRO A 18 -23.89 -27.87 4.44
CA PRO A 18 -23.89 -27.17 3.17
C PRO A 18 -22.43 -27.07 2.74
N LEU A 19 -22.13 -27.64 1.57
CA LEU A 19 -20.91 -27.33 0.84
C LEU A 19 -20.93 -25.82 0.61
N VAL A 20 -20.19 -25.08 1.44
CA VAL A 20 -19.79 -23.72 1.13
C VAL A 20 -18.94 -23.85 -0.12
N SER A 21 -19.57 -23.68 -1.29
CA SER A 21 -18.86 -23.51 -2.53
C SER A 21 -17.87 -22.37 -2.29
N CYS A 22 -16.57 -22.68 -2.23
CA CYS A 22 -15.51 -21.69 -2.30
C CYS A 22 -15.69 -20.94 -3.62
N LEU A 23 -16.50 -19.88 -3.61
CA LEU A 23 -16.55 -18.94 -4.71
C LEU A 23 -15.12 -18.42 -4.85
N ALA A 24 -14.51 -18.70 -6.00
CA ALA A 24 -13.20 -18.17 -6.31
C ALA A 24 -13.25 -16.65 -6.13
N ILE A 25 -12.34 -16.11 -5.30
CA ILE A 25 -12.27 -14.68 -5.05
C ILE A 25 -12.08 -13.98 -6.41
N PRO A 26 -12.90 -12.99 -6.77
CA PRO A 26 -12.80 -12.33 -8.06
C PRO A 26 -11.45 -11.64 -8.23
N SER A 27 -11.07 -11.41 -9.47
CA SER A 27 -9.89 -10.67 -9.91
C SER A 27 -10.24 -9.81 -11.14
N PRO A 28 -9.51 -8.71 -11.42
CA PRO A 28 -9.67 -7.92 -12.64
C PRO A 28 -9.61 -8.79 -13.91
N SER A 29 -8.74 -9.81 -13.94
CA SER A 29 -8.65 -10.77 -15.05
C SER A 29 -9.85 -11.69 -15.17
N SER A 30 -10.38 -12.20 -14.06
CA SER A 30 -11.62 -13.00 -14.09
C SER A 30 -12.82 -12.20 -14.59
N LEU A 31 -12.84 -10.90 -14.28
CA LEU A 31 -13.87 -9.98 -14.73
C LEU A 31 -13.59 -9.43 -16.13
N ARG A 32 -12.35 -9.51 -16.62
CA ARG A 32 -11.85 -8.89 -17.86
C ARG A 32 -12.19 -7.40 -17.93
N SER A 33 -12.04 -6.70 -16.81
CA SER A 33 -12.39 -5.29 -16.68
C SER A 33 -11.52 -4.62 -15.65
N ASP A 34 -11.18 -3.35 -15.90
CA ASP A 34 -10.70 -2.51 -14.82
C ASP A 34 -11.84 -2.30 -13.82
N ILE A 35 -11.47 -2.06 -12.57
CA ILE A 35 -12.39 -1.83 -11.47
C ILE A 35 -12.04 -0.49 -10.83
N SER A 36 -12.93 0.48 -10.94
CA SER A 36 -12.80 1.76 -10.24
C SER A 36 -13.78 1.83 -9.08
N LEU A 37 -13.31 2.28 -7.93
CA LEU A 37 -14.14 2.63 -6.79
C LEU A 37 -14.39 4.15 -6.84
N LEU A 38 -15.63 4.52 -7.10
CA LEU A 38 -16.05 5.92 -7.19
C LEU A 38 -16.73 6.30 -5.88
N TYR A 39 -16.15 7.24 -5.14
CA TYR A 39 -16.69 7.72 -3.88
C TYR A 39 -16.61 9.24 -3.82
N ASN A 40 -17.74 9.90 -3.53
CA ASN A 40 -17.77 11.33 -3.35
C ASN A 40 -17.30 11.66 -1.93
N ASN A 41 -16.00 11.91 -1.77
CA ASN A 41 -15.41 12.24 -0.50
C ASN A 41 -15.30 13.77 -0.32
N ASP A 42 -16.23 14.35 0.42
CA ASP A 42 -16.23 15.78 0.74
C ASP A 42 -15.40 16.14 1.98
N LEU A 43 -14.71 15.14 2.57
CA LEU A 43 -13.95 15.22 3.82
C LEU A 43 -14.79 15.60 5.05
N ASN A 44 -16.12 15.56 4.95
CA ASN A 44 -17.03 15.84 6.05
C ASN A 44 -17.48 14.54 6.72
N LEU A 45 -16.80 14.17 7.80
CA LEU A 45 -17.08 12.94 8.55
C LEU A 45 -18.52 12.86 9.09
N SER A 46 -19.16 14.01 9.34
CA SER A 46 -20.56 14.05 9.81
C SER A 46 -21.56 13.66 8.71
N LEU A 47 -21.22 13.91 7.44
CA LEU A 47 -22.05 13.56 6.29
C LEU A 47 -21.66 12.23 5.64
N GLN A 48 -20.50 11.67 6.00
CA GLN A 48 -20.00 10.38 5.53
C GLN A 48 -21.05 9.25 5.50
N PRO A 49 -21.93 9.07 6.51
CA PRO A 49 -22.95 8.01 6.46
C PRO A 49 -23.99 8.17 5.35
N THR A 50 -24.14 9.38 4.81
CA THR A 50 -25.09 9.71 3.74
C THR A 50 -24.53 9.43 2.34
N HIS A 51 -23.21 9.37 2.21
CA HIS A 51 -22.53 9.07 0.96
C HIS A 51 -22.42 7.56 0.71
N ARG A 52 -22.47 7.16 -0.55
CA ARG A 52 -22.24 5.77 -0.98
C ARG A 52 -21.33 5.73 -2.19
N SER A 53 -20.39 4.80 -2.17
CA SER A 53 -19.53 4.50 -3.29
C SER A 53 -20.20 3.54 -4.28
N VAL A 54 -19.61 3.48 -5.47
CA VAL A 54 -20.06 2.65 -6.59
C VAL A 54 -18.84 2.00 -7.21
N LEU A 55 -18.96 0.73 -7.60
CA LEU A 55 -17.94 0.06 -8.39
C LEU A 55 -18.25 0.24 -9.87
N LEU A 56 -17.30 0.78 -10.62
CA LEU A 56 -17.38 0.93 -12.08
C LEU A 56 -16.50 -0.13 -12.74
N LEU A 57 -17.12 -0.96 -13.58
CA LEU A 57 -16.43 -1.86 -14.50
C LEU A 57 -16.34 -1.20 -15.87
N SER A 58 -15.12 -0.85 -16.29
CA SER A 58 -14.86 -0.12 -17.53
C SER A 58 -15.17 -0.94 -18.80
N ALA A 59 -14.95 -2.26 -18.77
CA ALA A 59 -15.10 -3.11 -19.95
C ALA A 59 -16.58 -3.32 -20.30
N PRO A 60 -17.01 -2.91 -21.51
CA PRO A 60 -18.40 -3.02 -21.91
C PRO A 60 -18.89 -4.47 -21.99
N ARG A 61 -20.09 -4.73 -21.50
CA ARG A 61 -20.73 -6.06 -21.55
C ARG A 61 -22.25 -5.97 -21.65
N SER A 62 -22.88 -7.07 -22.02
CA SER A 62 -24.35 -7.17 -22.05
C SER A 62 -24.92 -7.04 -20.64
N HIS A 63 -26.19 -6.69 -20.51
CA HIS A 63 -26.82 -6.56 -19.19
C HIS A 63 -26.83 -7.89 -18.38
N PRO A 64 -27.12 -9.07 -18.97
CA PRO A 64 -26.96 -10.35 -18.27
C PRO A 64 -25.53 -10.62 -17.76
N ASP A 65 -24.52 -10.28 -18.57
CA ASP A 65 -23.12 -10.39 -18.15
C ASP A 65 -22.77 -9.36 -17.07
N ALA A 66 -23.42 -8.20 -17.08
CA ALA A 66 -23.29 -7.15 -16.07
C ALA A 66 -23.80 -7.62 -14.71
N LEU A 67 -24.96 -8.28 -14.66
CA LEU A 67 -25.49 -8.91 -13.45
C LEU A 67 -24.49 -9.93 -12.87
N SER A 68 -23.97 -10.81 -13.73
CA SER A 68 -23.00 -11.83 -13.33
C SER A 68 -21.70 -11.22 -12.80
N ALA A 69 -21.23 -10.14 -13.43
CA ALA A 69 -20.01 -9.44 -13.03
C ALA A 69 -20.13 -8.75 -11.67
N CYS A 70 -21.24 -8.05 -11.41
CA CYS A 70 -21.48 -7.46 -10.11
C CYS A 70 -21.62 -8.55 -9.03
N SER A 71 -22.34 -9.64 -9.35
CA SER A 71 -22.52 -10.77 -8.42
C SER A 71 -21.19 -11.43 -8.05
N ALA A 72 -20.26 -11.56 -9.01
CA ALA A 72 -18.91 -12.06 -8.76
C ALA A 72 -18.12 -11.18 -7.77
N LEU A 73 -18.43 -9.88 -7.68
CA LEU A 73 -17.87 -8.94 -6.70
C LEU A 73 -18.62 -8.94 -5.35
N GLY A 74 -19.63 -9.80 -5.18
CA GLY A 74 -20.52 -9.79 -4.02
C GLY A 74 -21.50 -8.62 -4.04
N GLU A 75 -21.79 -8.06 -5.21
CA GLU A 75 -22.58 -6.83 -5.39
C GLU A 75 -23.74 -7.04 -6.37
N ASN A 76 -24.63 -6.05 -6.46
CA ASN A 76 -25.70 -6.02 -7.44
C ASN A 76 -25.44 -4.90 -8.46
N LEU A 77 -26.20 -4.87 -9.56
CA LEU A 77 -26.25 -3.65 -10.37
C LEU A 77 -26.78 -2.49 -9.51
N LEU A 78 -26.26 -1.29 -9.77
CA LEU A 78 -26.57 -0.11 -8.98
C LEU A 78 -28.05 0.28 -9.12
N PRO A 79 -28.85 0.37 -8.04
CA PRO A 79 -30.23 0.81 -8.14
C PRO A 79 -30.35 2.31 -8.41
N ALA A 80 -31.30 2.71 -9.28
CA ALA A 80 -31.56 4.11 -9.61
C ALA A 80 -32.19 4.94 -8.48
N ASN A 81 -32.87 4.29 -7.52
CA ASN A 81 -33.84 4.94 -6.62
C ASN A 81 -33.31 5.21 -5.20
N LYS A 82 -32.16 5.86 -5.05
CA LYS A 82 -31.69 6.30 -3.72
C LYS A 82 -31.16 7.74 -3.78
N THR A 83 -31.27 8.46 -2.67
CA THR A 83 -30.83 9.86 -2.51
C THR A 83 -29.37 10.08 -2.92
N PHE A 84 -28.50 9.07 -2.75
CA PHE A 84 -27.08 9.13 -3.16
C PHE A 84 -26.89 9.22 -4.68
N PHE A 85 -27.87 8.82 -5.49
CA PHE A 85 -27.74 8.73 -6.95
C PHE A 85 -27.60 10.11 -7.60
N ALA A 86 -28.33 11.12 -7.13
CA ALA A 86 -28.21 12.47 -7.67
C ALA A 86 -26.98 13.21 -7.10
N ASN A 87 -26.74 13.09 -5.79
CA ASN A 87 -25.74 13.88 -5.08
C ASN A 87 -24.31 13.34 -5.25
N ASP A 88 -24.13 12.02 -5.36
CA ASP A 88 -22.80 11.41 -5.44
C ASP A 88 -22.48 10.94 -6.85
N LEU A 89 -23.36 10.15 -7.46
CA LEU A 89 -23.02 9.47 -8.72
C LEU A 89 -22.82 10.45 -9.88
N VAL A 90 -23.67 11.48 -10.01
CA VAL A 90 -23.59 12.42 -11.14
C VAL A 90 -22.25 13.17 -11.16
N PRO A 91 -21.79 13.82 -10.06
CA PRO A 91 -20.44 14.40 -10.02
C PRO A 91 -19.33 13.40 -10.33
N LEU A 92 -19.43 12.15 -9.82
CA LEU A 92 -18.44 11.11 -10.07
C LEU A 92 -18.36 10.71 -11.55
N LEU A 93 -19.50 10.56 -12.24
CA LEU A 93 -19.53 10.25 -13.67
C LEU A 93 -19.07 11.43 -14.52
N GLN A 94 -19.41 12.67 -14.13
CA GLN A 94 -18.91 13.87 -14.80
C GLN A 94 -17.40 13.99 -14.65
N TYR A 95 -16.85 13.63 -13.50
CA TYR A 95 -15.41 13.57 -13.30
C TYR A 95 -14.75 12.55 -14.24
N GLN A 96 -15.37 11.38 -14.46
CA GLN A 96 -14.86 10.41 -15.45
C GLN A 96 -14.85 10.97 -16.90
N VAL A 97 -15.85 11.79 -17.25
CA VAL A 97 -15.88 12.50 -18.54
C VAL A 97 -14.80 13.57 -18.61
N PHE A 98 -14.60 14.34 -17.52
CA PHE A 98 -13.54 15.35 -17.41
C PHE A 98 -12.14 14.73 -17.57
N GLN A 99 -11.92 13.57 -16.94
CA GLN A 99 -10.70 12.75 -17.07
C GLN A 99 -10.55 12.10 -18.46
N LYS A 100 -11.53 12.28 -19.36
CA LYS A 100 -11.58 11.69 -20.70
C LYS A 100 -11.57 10.16 -20.71
N ASN A 101 -11.95 9.53 -19.60
CA ASN A 101 -12.12 8.08 -19.53
C ASN A 101 -13.34 7.61 -20.32
N PHE A 102 -14.36 8.47 -20.42
CA PHE A 102 -15.58 8.22 -21.20
C PHE A 102 -16.05 9.48 -21.94
N PRO A 103 -16.71 9.33 -23.10
CA PRO A 103 -17.35 10.47 -23.77
C PRO A 103 -18.55 10.99 -22.96
N SER A 104 -18.93 12.25 -23.19
CA SER A 104 -20.08 12.88 -22.51
C SER A 104 -21.43 12.21 -22.81
N THR A 105 -21.50 11.42 -23.88
CA THR A 105 -22.67 10.63 -24.29
C THR A 105 -22.68 9.21 -23.71
N GLN A 106 -21.67 8.83 -22.91
CA GLN A 106 -21.55 7.49 -22.36
C GLN A 106 -22.78 7.13 -21.51
N GLN A 107 -23.27 5.91 -21.72
CA GLN A 107 -24.29 5.26 -20.90
C GLN A 107 -23.69 4.07 -20.16
N PHE A 108 -24.18 3.82 -18.95
CA PHE A 108 -23.73 2.78 -18.05
C PHE A 108 -24.90 1.89 -17.65
N TRP A 109 -24.68 0.56 -17.57
CA TRP A 109 -25.68 -0.36 -17.03
C TRP A 109 -25.90 -0.11 -15.54
N ILE A 110 -27.17 -0.04 -15.15
CA ILE A 110 -27.65 0.03 -13.77
C ILE A 110 -28.75 -1.02 -13.57
N ALA A 111 -29.28 -1.15 -12.35
CA ALA A 111 -30.29 -2.15 -12.05
C ALA A 111 -31.54 -1.98 -12.93
N SER A 112 -32.14 -3.11 -13.32
CA SER A 112 -33.39 -3.11 -14.07
C SER A 112 -34.58 -2.61 -13.25
N PHE A 113 -35.62 -2.14 -13.95
CA PHE A 113 -36.95 -1.92 -13.39
C PHE A 113 -37.88 -3.04 -13.87
N GLY A 114 -38.08 -4.05 -13.01
CA GLY A 114 -38.77 -5.28 -13.40
C GLY A 114 -38.02 -5.98 -14.55
N PRO A 115 -38.67 -6.32 -15.68
CA PRO A 115 -38.03 -6.96 -16.82
C PRO A 115 -37.24 -5.99 -17.72
N ILE A 116 -37.25 -4.69 -17.41
CA ILE A 116 -36.72 -3.65 -18.29
C ILE A 116 -35.30 -3.27 -17.86
N CYS A 117 -34.33 -3.54 -18.72
CA CYS A 117 -32.95 -3.10 -18.53
C CYS A 117 -32.83 -1.57 -18.56
N GLN A 118 -32.07 -1.01 -17.63
CA GLN A 118 -31.92 0.44 -17.49
C GLN A 118 -30.47 0.87 -17.60
N THR A 119 -30.27 2.06 -18.13
CA THR A 119 -28.98 2.74 -18.21
C THR A 119 -29.05 4.10 -17.56
N VAL A 120 -27.90 4.63 -17.16
CA VAL A 120 -27.74 6.03 -16.76
C VAL A 120 -26.62 6.68 -17.55
N ASN A 121 -26.72 7.97 -17.87
CA ASN A 121 -25.62 8.75 -18.44
C ASN A 121 -24.94 9.64 -17.39
N ALA A 122 -23.86 10.33 -17.78
CA ALA A 122 -23.13 11.26 -16.91
C ALA A 122 -23.95 12.48 -16.43
N LYS A 123 -25.18 12.69 -16.92
CA LYS A 123 -26.11 13.72 -16.44
C LYS A 123 -27.14 13.16 -15.45
N GLY A 124 -27.05 11.89 -15.08
CA GLY A 124 -28.01 11.21 -14.21
C GLY A 124 -29.32 10.84 -14.89
N VAL A 125 -29.42 10.98 -16.23
CA VAL A 125 -30.65 10.64 -16.95
C VAL A 125 -30.72 9.13 -17.13
N VAL A 126 -31.76 8.53 -16.54
CA VAL A 126 -32.05 7.09 -16.68
C VAL A 126 -32.84 6.83 -17.96
N SER A 127 -32.44 5.81 -18.72
CA SER A 127 -33.12 5.38 -19.93
C SER A 127 -33.35 3.87 -19.96
N SER A 128 -34.49 3.45 -20.49
CA SER A 128 -34.87 2.05 -20.78
C SER A 128 -34.97 1.77 -22.29
N SER A 129 -34.45 2.66 -23.14
CA SER A 129 -34.62 2.56 -24.60
C SER A 129 -33.70 1.55 -25.28
N LEU A 130 -32.67 1.05 -24.58
CA LEU A 130 -31.69 0.15 -25.15
C LEU A 130 -32.04 -1.31 -24.89
N THR A 131 -31.69 -2.17 -25.86
CA THR A 131 -31.80 -3.61 -25.68
C THR A 131 -30.80 -4.09 -24.63
N CYS A 132 -31.19 -5.08 -23.84
CA CYS A 132 -30.33 -5.70 -22.82
C CYS A 132 -29.05 -6.35 -23.39
N LEU A 133 -29.01 -6.58 -24.71
CA LEU A 133 -27.86 -7.15 -25.42
C LEU A 133 -26.80 -6.11 -25.81
N ARG A 134 -27.08 -4.80 -25.62
CA ARG A 134 -26.08 -3.76 -25.87
C ARG A 134 -24.91 -3.93 -24.89
N VAL A 135 -23.69 -3.72 -25.39
CA VAL A 135 -22.50 -3.75 -24.54
C VAL A 135 -22.20 -2.35 -24.00
N LEU A 136 -22.22 -2.19 -22.67
CA LEU A 136 -21.93 -0.94 -21.99
C LEU A 136 -21.10 -1.19 -20.73
N PRO A 137 -20.30 -0.21 -20.27
CA PRO A 137 -19.68 -0.25 -18.95
C PRO A 137 -20.74 -0.36 -17.85
N VAL A 138 -20.34 -0.86 -16.68
CA VAL A 138 -21.29 -1.32 -15.65
C VAL A 138 -21.08 -0.58 -14.35
N LEU A 139 -22.16 -0.14 -13.71
CA LEU A 139 -22.15 0.36 -12.35
C LEU A 139 -22.75 -0.69 -11.40
N CYS A 140 -21.92 -1.21 -10.51
CA CYS A 140 -22.33 -2.09 -9.43
C CYS A 140 -22.46 -1.31 -8.11
N SER A 141 -23.34 -1.79 -7.22
CA SER A 141 -23.38 -1.31 -5.83
C SER A 141 -22.03 -1.49 -5.13
N GLN A 142 -21.82 -0.76 -4.04
CA GLN A 142 -20.80 -1.06 -3.04
C GLN A 142 -21.45 -1.20 -1.67
N SER A 143 -21.45 -2.42 -1.14
CA SER A 143 -22.06 -2.77 0.13
C SER A 143 -21.09 -2.74 1.31
N ALA A 144 -19.78 -2.73 1.07
CA ALA A 144 -18.77 -2.66 2.13
C ALA A 144 -18.99 -1.44 3.03
N ALA A 145 -18.89 -1.57 4.35
CA ALA A 145 -18.95 -0.43 5.27
C ALA A 145 -17.65 0.40 5.24
N PHE A 146 -17.65 1.61 5.82
CA PHE A 146 -16.40 2.33 6.09
C PHE A 146 -15.53 1.54 7.06
N GLN A 147 -14.21 1.54 6.83
CA GLN A 147 -13.26 0.80 7.65
C GLN A 147 -13.62 -0.69 7.78
N ALA A 148 -14.35 -1.25 6.80
CA ALA A 148 -14.73 -2.65 6.81
C ALA A 148 -13.46 -3.52 6.83
N ALA A 149 -13.46 -4.54 7.68
CA ALA A 149 -12.44 -5.58 7.63
C ALA A 149 -12.60 -6.43 6.36
N ALA A 150 -11.54 -7.16 6.00
CA ALA A 150 -11.59 -8.09 4.89
C ALA A 150 -12.63 -9.20 5.13
N GLN A 151 -13.55 -9.35 4.17
CA GLN A 151 -14.58 -10.39 4.15
C GLN A 151 -14.61 -11.05 2.77
N PRO A 152 -15.14 -12.27 2.60
CA PRO A 152 -15.23 -12.92 1.29
C PRO A 152 -15.92 -12.05 0.21
N THR A 153 -16.91 -11.24 0.60
CA THR A 153 -17.66 -10.35 -0.30
C THR A 153 -16.91 -9.06 -0.67
N THR A 154 -16.00 -8.60 0.20
CA THR A 154 -15.23 -7.36 -0.02
C THR A 154 -13.80 -7.63 -0.49
N SER A 155 -13.36 -8.89 -0.42
CA SER A 155 -12.02 -9.33 -0.81
C SER A 155 -11.90 -9.57 -2.31
N VAL A 156 -10.74 -9.24 -2.88
CA VAL A 156 -10.36 -9.53 -4.28
C VAL A 156 -8.96 -10.15 -4.25
N THR A 157 -8.64 -11.01 -5.23
CA THR A 157 -7.28 -11.52 -5.43
C THR A 157 -6.70 -10.89 -6.68
N ILE A 158 -5.54 -10.26 -6.57
CA ILE A 158 -4.77 -9.77 -7.72
C ILE A 158 -3.65 -10.76 -7.98
N ARG A 159 -3.57 -11.30 -9.19
CA ARG A 159 -2.54 -12.28 -9.53
C ARG A 159 -1.37 -11.60 -10.20
N SER A 160 -0.20 -12.23 -10.04
CA SER A 160 1.01 -12.01 -10.83
C SER A 160 0.81 -11.70 -12.31
N GLN A 161 0.00 -12.51 -13.00
CA GLN A 161 -0.28 -12.36 -14.42
C GLN A 161 -1.11 -11.11 -14.75
N ASP A 162 -1.74 -10.52 -13.74
CA ASP A 162 -2.43 -9.24 -13.79
C ASP A 162 -1.45 -8.06 -13.55
N LEU A 163 -0.24 -8.35 -13.07
CA LEU A 163 0.87 -7.43 -12.86
C LEU A 163 1.74 -7.39 -14.12
N THR A 164 1.25 -6.85 -15.24
CA THR A 164 2.04 -6.75 -16.48
C THR A 164 3.26 -5.84 -16.25
N ILE A 165 4.41 -6.42 -15.90
CA ILE A 165 5.68 -5.69 -15.74
C ILE A 165 6.23 -5.41 -17.14
N ARG A 166 6.16 -4.15 -17.58
CA ARG A 166 7.08 -3.66 -18.62
C ARG A 166 8.39 -3.36 -17.90
N ALA A 167 9.38 -4.23 -18.10
CA ALA A 167 10.74 -3.92 -17.68
C ALA A 167 11.20 -2.69 -18.47
N ASP A 168 11.33 -1.55 -17.82
CA ASP A 168 11.98 -0.41 -18.45
C ASP A 168 13.48 -0.65 -18.50
N ARG A 169 14.08 -0.23 -19.61
CA ARG A 169 15.48 -0.44 -19.94
C ARG A 169 16.31 0.53 -19.14
N ASP A 170 16.88 0.11 -18.01
CA ASP A 170 18.17 0.59 -17.51
C ASP A 170 18.71 -0.37 -16.44
N GLY A 171 19.85 -0.99 -16.72
CA GLY A 171 20.40 -2.09 -15.93
C GLY A 171 20.81 -1.66 -14.52
N GLY A 172 20.10 -2.20 -13.53
CA GLY A 172 20.48 -2.17 -12.12
C GLY A 172 19.49 -2.99 -11.28
N TRP A 173 19.94 -4.12 -10.74
CA TRP A 173 19.19 -5.17 -10.03
C TRP A 173 18.06 -5.83 -10.84
N TRP A 174 18.45 -6.85 -11.62
CA TRP A 174 17.56 -7.65 -12.45
C TRP A 174 16.99 -8.88 -11.73
N MET A 175 15.83 -9.28 -12.24
CA MET A 175 15.14 -10.57 -12.13
C MET A 175 14.48 -10.92 -10.79
N VAL A 176 13.21 -10.51 -10.67
CA VAL A 176 12.20 -11.38 -10.04
C VAL A 176 11.99 -12.58 -10.99
N ARG A 177 12.78 -13.65 -10.82
CA ARG A 177 12.55 -14.92 -11.52
C ARG A 177 11.27 -15.56 -10.99
N GLY A 178 10.31 -15.74 -11.88
CA GLY A 178 9.42 -16.91 -11.99
C GLY A 178 8.46 -17.17 -10.82
N LEU A 179 7.17 -16.90 -11.05
CA LEU A 179 6.03 -16.94 -10.11
C LEU A 179 5.92 -15.67 -9.26
N ALA A 180 5.41 -14.60 -9.87
CA ALA A 180 5.09 -13.40 -9.11
C ALA A 180 3.92 -13.68 -8.14
N PRO A 181 3.79 -12.91 -7.04
CA PRO A 181 2.85 -13.25 -6.01
C PRO A 181 1.39 -13.01 -6.40
N ALA A 182 0.49 -13.88 -5.94
CA ALA A 182 -0.93 -13.54 -5.83
C ALA A 182 -1.15 -12.78 -4.52
N MET A 183 -1.79 -11.61 -4.59
CA MET A 183 -2.07 -10.78 -3.43
C MET A 183 -3.55 -10.73 -3.14
N ARG A 184 -3.95 -11.03 -1.91
CA ARG A 184 -5.30 -10.78 -1.43
C ARG A 184 -5.42 -9.34 -0.94
N MET A 185 -6.56 -8.72 -1.25
CA MET A 185 -6.88 -7.35 -0.88
C MET A 185 -8.33 -7.27 -0.43
N PHE A 186 -8.75 -6.12 0.11
CA PHE A 186 -10.15 -5.85 0.40
C PHE A 186 -10.51 -4.39 0.13
N ARG A 187 -11.79 -4.05 0.18
CA ARG A 187 -12.28 -2.68 -0.03
C ARG A 187 -13.21 -2.23 1.09
N ASP A 188 -13.26 -0.91 1.30
CA ASP A 188 -14.30 -0.22 2.05
C ASP A 188 -15.02 0.80 1.15
N GLN A 189 -15.78 1.72 1.73
CA GLN A 189 -16.45 2.78 0.97
C GLN A 189 -15.50 3.79 0.31
N ALA A 190 -14.25 3.91 0.76
CA ALA A 190 -13.32 4.95 0.31
C ALA A 190 -12.22 4.42 -0.61
N SER A 191 -11.85 3.14 -0.50
CA SER A 191 -10.67 2.64 -1.21
C SER A 191 -10.60 1.12 -1.29
N PHE A 192 -9.81 0.66 -2.25
CA PHE A 192 -9.18 -0.65 -2.25
C PHE A 192 -7.92 -0.60 -1.36
N LYS A 193 -7.71 -1.62 -0.51
CA LYS A 193 -6.63 -1.68 0.48
C LYS A 193 -5.81 -2.97 0.35
N PHE A 194 -4.49 -2.80 0.38
CA PHE A 194 -3.50 -3.86 0.48
C PHE A 194 -2.57 -3.53 1.64
N LEU A 195 -2.63 -4.32 2.70
CA LEU A 195 -1.96 -4.01 3.97
C LEU A 195 -0.92 -5.09 4.27
N GLY A 196 0.25 -4.69 4.75
CA GLY A 196 1.27 -5.62 5.23
C GLY A 196 2.01 -6.38 4.11
N ILE A 197 2.25 -5.75 2.97
CA ILE A 197 3.00 -6.35 1.85
C ILE A 197 4.51 -6.29 2.16
N PRO A 198 5.24 -7.43 2.23
CA PRO A 198 6.68 -7.39 2.41
C PRO A 198 7.35 -6.85 1.14
N TYR A 199 8.22 -5.85 1.30
CA TYR A 199 9.04 -5.33 0.20
C TYR A 199 10.49 -5.80 0.28
N ALA A 200 10.90 -6.35 1.42
CA ALA A 200 12.21 -6.92 1.67
C ALA A 200 12.08 -8.17 2.55
N ASP A 201 13.11 -9.02 2.55
CA ASP A 201 13.22 -10.11 3.50
C ASP A 201 13.44 -9.58 4.93
N PRO A 202 13.10 -10.37 5.97
CA PRO A 202 13.40 -10.01 7.35
C PRO A 202 14.87 -9.61 7.50
N PRO A 203 15.16 -8.42 8.04
CA PRO A 203 16.49 -7.85 7.98
C PRO A 203 17.46 -8.64 8.87
N VAL A 204 18.63 -8.95 8.31
CA VAL A 204 19.79 -9.28 9.14
C VAL A 204 20.24 -7.99 9.83
N ARG A 205 20.37 -8.03 11.16
CA ARG A 205 20.65 -6.83 11.95
C ARG A 205 21.97 -6.17 11.51
N PHE A 206 21.91 -4.85 11.34
CA PHE A 206 22.99 -4.01 10.84
C PHE A 206 23.51 -4.43 9.46
N ASP A 207 22.61 -4.91 8.61
CA ASP A 207 22.86 -5.19 7.21
C ASP A 207 21.82 -4.48 6.33
N TYR A 208 22.14 -4.30 5.05
CA TYR A 208 21.24 -3.66 4.09
C TYR A 208 20.07 -4.59 3.72
N PRO A 209 18.89 -4.03 3.40
CA PRO A 209 17.72 -4.84 3.04
C PRO A 209 18.00 -5.66 1.76
N THR A 210 17.46 -6.86 1.72
CA THR A 210 17.47 -7.72 0.53
C THR A 210 16.06 -7.88 -0.01
N ALA A 211 15.93 -8.06 -1.33
CA ALA A 211 14.63 -8.21 -1.97
C ALA A 211 13.87 -9.40 -1.38
N TYR A 212 12.56 -9.26 -1.23
CA TYR A 212 11.72 -10.33 -0.65
C TYR A 212 11.78 -11.61 -1.49
N THR A 213 12.12 -12.73 -0.85
CA THR A 213 12.23 -14.07 -1.47
C THR A 213 11.22 -15.08 -0.93
N GLY A 214 10.32 -14.64 -0.06
CA GLY A 214 9.33 -15.50 0.59
C GLY A 214 8.18 -15.95 -0.32
N ASN A 215 6.98 -16.06 0.28
CA ASN A 215 5.84 -16.69 -0.37
C ASN A 215 5.36 -15.95 -1.61
N THR A 216 5.01 -16.72 -2.65
CA THR A 216 4.33 -16.22 -3.86
C THR A 216 2.83 -16.00 -3.66
N THR A 217 2.33 -16.05 -2.43
CA THR A 217 0.96 -15.65 -2.11
C THR A 217 0.98 -14.84 -0.83
N ILE A 218 0.58 -13.57 -0.95
CA ILE A 218 0.63 -12.60 0.14
C ILE A 218 -0.80 -12.28 0.55
N ASP A 219 -1.09 -12.52 1.83
CA ASP A 219 -2.33 -12.07 2.44
C ASP A 219 -2.22 -10.60 2.84
N GLY A 220 -2.65 -9.72 1.93
CA GLY A 220 -2.58 -8.27 2.06
C GLY A 220 -3.79 -7.66 2.75
N THR A 221 -4.44 -8.37 3.68
CA THR A 221 -5.67 -7.89 4.31
C THR A 221 -5.48 -7.29 5.70
N ASN A 222 -4.28 -7.41 6.27
CA ASN A 222 -3.99 -6.98 7.63
C ASN A 222 -2.64 -6.27 7.67
N PHE A 223 -2.55 -5.23 8.49
CA PHE A 223 -1.25 -4.67 8.84
C PHE A 223 -0.34 -5.74 9.45
N ARG A 224 0.96 -5.53 9.28
CA ARG A 224 2.02 -6.36 9.87
C ARG A 224 2.76 -5.56 10.93
N SER A 225 3.69 -6.24 11.61
CA SER A 225 4.41 -5.66 12.74
C SER A 225 5.11 -4.36 12.38
N GLU A 226 5.01 -3.39 13.29
CA GLU A 226 5.86 -2.21 13.28
C GLU A 226 7.30 -2.56 13.67
N CYS A 227 8.26 -1.72 13.27
CA CYS A 227 9.67 -1.93 13.61
C CYS A 227 9.92 -1.72 15.10
N VAL A 228 10.93 -2.42 15.63
CA VAL A 228 11.33 -2.32 17.04
C VAL A 228 11.57 -0.87 17.46
N GLN A 229 10.81 -0.41 18.45
CA GLN A 229 10.87 0.95 18.98
C GLN A 229 10.43 1.02 20.44
N THR A 230 10.73 2.14 21.10
CA THR A 230 10.29 2.39 22.48
C THR A 230 8.77 2.58 22.52
N GLY A 231 8.10 1.99 23.52
CA GLY A 231 6.65 2.07 23.68
C GLY A 231 5.85 1.03 22.88
N ALA A 232 6.52 0.19 22.08
CA ALA A 232 5.92 -0.83 21.23
C ALA A 232 6.42 -2.25 21.60
N PRO A 233 5.92 -2.88 22.67
CA PRO A 233 6.43 -4.18 23.13
C PRO A 233 6.14 -5.34 22.17
N SER A 234 5.16 -5.19 21.26
CA SER A 234 4.80 -6.18 20.24
C SER A 234 5.45 -5.92 18.87
N SER A 235 6.35 -4.94 18.79
CA SER A 235 7.10 -4.66 17.56
C SER A 235 8.11 -5.77 17.23
N SER A 236 8.56 -5.81 15.98
CA SER A 236 9.38 -6.90 15.44
C SER A 236 10.53 -6.34 14.61
N GLU A 237 11.63 -7.10 14.50
CA GLU A 237 12.69 -6.80 13.51
C GLU A 237 12.24 -7.20 12.09
N ASP A 238 11.41 -8.24 11.97
CA ASP A 238 10.63 -8.49 10.75
C ASP A 238 9.50 -7.46 10.65
N CYS A 239 9.81 -6.32 10.03
CA CYS A 239 8.92 -5.16 9.96
C CYS A 239 8.90 -4.44 8.60
N LEU A 240 9.64 -4.92 7.59
CA LEU A 240 9.82 -4.26 6.29
C LEU A 240 8.61 -4.48 5.36
N PHE A 241 7.49 -3.87 5.76
CA PHE A 241 6.21 -3.95 5.08
C PHE A 241 5.76 -2.58 4.55
N LEU A 242 4.97 -2.62 3.48
CA LEU A 242 4.26 -1.47 2.93
C LEU A 242 2.76 -1.72 2.83
N ASN A 243 2.01 -0.63 2.73
CA ASN A 243 0.56 -0.64 2.60
C ASN A 243 0.14 0.25 1.44
N ILE A 244 -0.95 -0.09 0.75
CA ILE A 244 -1.42 0.58 -0.45
C ILE A 244 -2.92 0.85 -0.35
N TRP A 245 -3.31 2.09 -0.60
CA TRP A 245 -4.70 2.50 -0.81
C TRP A 245 -4.84 3.02 -2.23
N THR A 246 -5.83 2.53 -2.97
CA THR A 246 -6.05 2.92 -4.37
C THR A 246 -7.54 3.03 -4.71
N PRO A 247 -7.94 3.97 -5.57
CA PRO A 247 -9.31 4.03 -6.11
C PRO A 247 -9.48 3.14 -7.35
N PHE A 248 -8.41 2.53 -7.86
CA PHE A 248 -8.41 1.91 -9.19
C PHE A 248 -7.56 0.65 -9.25
N ILE A 249 -8.16 -0.44 -9.74
CA ILE A 249 -7.45 -1.68 -10.05
C ILE A 249 -7.53 -1.94 -11.56
N PRO A 250 -6.39 -1.91 -12.28
CA PRO A 250 -6.37 -2.14 -13.72
C PRO A 250 -6.55 -3.62 -14.06
N ALA A 251 -7.13 -3.88 -15.23
CA ALA A 251 -7.01 -5.15 -15.92
C ALA A 251 -5.65 -5.23 -16.65
N PRO A 252 -5.18 -6.45 -17.02
CA PRO A 252 -3.87 -6.64 -17.65
C PRO A 252 -3.61 -5.79 -18.91
N ASN A 253 -4.67 -5.42 -19.63
CA ASN A 253 -4.63 -4.63 -20.87
C ASN A 253 -5.39 -3.31 -20.71
N THR A 254 -5.37 -2.71 -19.51
CA THR A 254 -6.01 -1.43 -19.23
C THR A 254 -5.63 -0.38 -20.27
N ARG A 255 -6.61 0.44 -20.65
CA ARG A 255 -6.39 1.66 -21.43
C ARG A 255 -6.66 2.92 -20.61
N THR A 256 -7.15 2.76 -19.39
CA THR A 256 -7.36 3.85 -18.45
C THR A 256 -6.00 4.31 -17.93
N PRO A 257 -5.71 5.63 -17.95
CA PRO A 257 -4.48 6.16 -17.38
C PRO A 257 -4.30 5.74 -15.92
N LEU A 258 -3.08 5.34 -15.57
CA LEU A 258 -2.71 5.03 -14.19
C LEU A 258 -2.74 6.32 -13.34
N LYS A 259 -2.78 6.17 -12.01
CA LYS A 259 -2.90 7.26 -11.04
C LYS A 259 -1.52 7.69 -10.55
N ALA A 260 -1.37 8.96 -10.18
CA ALA A 260 -0.14 9.39 -9.51
C ALA A 260 0.03 8.64 -8.18
N VAL A 261 1.27 8.47 -7.74
CA VAL A 261 1.61 7.71 -6.52
C VAL A 261 2.15 8.67 -5.48
N MET A 262 1.55 8.66 -4.29
CA MET A 262 2.01 9.37 -3.10
C MET A 262 2.74 8.35 -2.22
N PHE A 263 4.05 8.51 -2.02
CA PHE A 263 4.89 7.59 -1.25
C PHE A 263 5.25 8.20 0.11
N TRP A 264 4.56 7.77 1.16
CA TRP A 264 4.62 8.33 2.50
C TRP A 264 5.72 7.70 3.34
N ILE A 265 6.59 8.56 3.89
CA ILE A 265 7.62 8.22 4.85
C ILE A 265 7.25 8.86 6.20
N HIS A 266 6.95 8.04 7.20
CA HIS A 266 6.48 8.53 8.49
C HIS A 266 7.58 9.28 9.26
N GLY A 267 7.15 10.18 10.16
CA GLY A 267 8.02 10.85 11.13
C GLY A 267 8.30 10.00 12.37
N GLY A 268 8.70 10.66 13.47
CA GLY A 268 8.97 10.00 14.75
C GLY A 268 10.44 10.04 15.19
N ALA A 269 11.15 11.11 14.84
CA ALA A 269 12.53 11.38 15.23
C ALA A 269 13.54 10.27 14.89
N PHE A 270 13.23 9.46 13.87
CA PHE A 270 13.92 8.22 13.51
C PHE A 270 13.97 7.16 14.62
N THR A 271 13.21 7.31 15.71
CA THR A 271 13.18 6.40 16.86
C THR A 271 11.83 5.72 17.06
N GLY A 272 10.79 6.21 16.39
CA GLY A 272 9.44 5.69 16.46
C GLY A 272 8.64 6.00 15.21
N GLY A 273 7.39 5.54 15.18
CA GLY A 273 6.46 5.68 14.06
C GLY A 273 6.23 4.36 13.31
N THR A 274 5.20 4.36 12.46
CA THR A 274 4.81 3.18 11.68
C THR A 274 4.00 3.60 10.45
N GLY A 275 4.16 2.88 9.35
CA GLY A 275 3.32 3.01 8.15
C GLY A 275 1.88 2.56 8.37
N SER A 276 1.58 1.92 9.50
CA SER A 276 0.25 1.45 9.90
C SER A 276 -0.48 2.40 10.86
N ASP A 277 0.05 3.61 11.10
CA ASP A 277 -0.59 4.60 11.96
C ASP A 277 -1.97 5.00 11.38
N PRO A 278 -3.07 4.82 12.12
CA PRO A 278 -4.42 5.15 11.65
C PRO A 278 -4.60 6.61 11.25
N THR A 279 -3.78 7.52 11.77
CA THR A 279 -3.77 8.94 11.39
C THR A 279 -3.41 9.14 9.91
N PHE A 280 -2.71 8.17 9.31
CA PHE A 280 -2.27 8.19 7.91
C PHE A 280 -3.04 7.19 7.03
N ASP A 281 -4.25 6.75 7.41
CA ASP A 281 -5.08 5.92 6.52
C ASP A 281 -5.28 6.61 5.16
N GLY A 282 -4.99 5.87 4.10
CA GLY A 282 -4.97 6.40 2.73
C GLY A 282 -6.32 6.51 2.04
N GLY A 283 -7.43 6.20 2.71
CA GLY A 283 -8.75 6.21 2.10
C GLY A 283 -9.12 7.57 1.51
N ALA A 284 -8.75 8.67 2.18
CA ALA A 284 -8.98 10.03 1.69
C ALA A 284 -8.09 10.38 0.48
N PHE A 285 -6.82 9.99 0.49
CA PHE A 285 -5.93 10.15 -0.67
C PHE A 285 -6.48 9.42 -1.90
N ALA A 286 -6.94 8.18 -1.72
CA ALA A 286 -7.53 7.39 -2.79
C ALA A 286 -8.83 8.00 -3.33
N SER A 287 -9.83 8.22 -2.46
CA SER A 287 -11.17 8.65 -2.90
C SER A 287 -11.29 10.12 -3.28
N ARG A 288 -10.60 11.03 -2.57
CA ARG A 288 -10.66 12.47 -2.84
C ARG A 288 -9.53 12.94 -3.74
N GLY A 289 -8.32 12.45 -3.49
CA GLY A 289 -7.14 12.83 -4.25
C GLY A 289 -7.06 12.18 -5.62
N ASP A 290 -7.76 11.07 -5.85
CA ASP A 290 -7.64 10.23 -7.06
C ASP A 290 -6.18 9.79 -7.31
N VAL A 291 -5.49 9.39 -6.24
CA VAL A 291 -4.09 8.94 -6.24
C VAL A 291 -3.94 7.59 -5.55
N VAL A 292 -2.85 6.88 -5.82
CA VAL A 292 -2.44 5.74 -5.00
C VAL A 292 -1.60 6.24 -3.84
N LEU A 293 -1.98 5.92 -2.60
CA LEU A 293 -1.12 6.15 -1.44
C LEU A 293 -0.37 4.87 -1.12
N VAL A 294 0.95 4.98 -0.93
CA VAL A 294 1.79 3.95 -0.35
C VAL A 294 2.35 4.45 0.98
N THR A 295 2.22 3.66 2.05
CA THR A 295 2.92 3.91 3.32
C THR A 295 3.89 2.77 3.58
N ILE A 296 5.01 3.06 4.24
CA ILE A 296 6.07 2.08 4.50
C ILE A 296 6.45 2.07 5.98
N ASN A 297 6.89 0.92 6.47
CA ASN A 297 7.78 0.85 7.62
C ASN A 297 9.22 0.91 7.14
N TYR A 298 10.14 1.38 7.99
CA TYR A 298 11.59 1.31 7.79
C TYR A 298 12.27 1.16 9.17
N ARG A 299 13.47 0.57 9.24
CA ARG A 299 14.14 0.37 10.53
C ARG A 299 14.45 1.70 11.22
N LEU A 300 14.28 1.70 12.54
CA LEU A 300 14.37 2.87 13.41
C LEU A 300 15.51 2.69 14.42
N SER A 301 15.90 3.79 15.04
CA SER A 301 16.86 3.85 16.14
C SER A 301 18.16 3.13 15.77
N THR A 302 18.88 2.63 16.78
CA THR A 302 20.19 1.96 16.60
C THR A 302 20.11 0.85 15.55
N LEU A 303 18.98 0.15 15.44
CA LEU A 303 18.77 -0.93 14.47
C LEU A 303 18.73 -0.44 13.01
N GLY A 304 18.37 0.82 12.77
CA GLY A 304 18.29 1.42 11.45
C GLY A 304 19.45 2.36 11.09
N PHE A 305 20.20 2.88 12.07
CA PHE A 305 21.12 4.01 11.82
C PHE A 305 22.51 3.88 12.43
N LEU A 306 22.82 2.80 13.16
CA LEU A 306 24.16 2.59 13.74
C LEU A 306 25.24 2.53 12.65
N ALA A 307 26.29 3.34 12.80
CA ALA A 307 27.53 3.13 12.05
C ALA A 307 28.65 2.65 12.99
N LEU A 308 29.60 1.90 12.45
CA LEU A 308 30.84 1.49 13.10
C LEU A 308 32.01 1.78 12.16
N ASP A 309 33.19 2.05 12.73
CA ASP A 309 34.43 2.22 11.96
C ASP A 309 35.08 0.85 11.65
N ASP A 310 34.29 -0.06 11.06
CA ASP A 310 34.70 -1.43 10.71
C ASP A 310 34.72 -1.68 9.19
N GLY A 311 34.46 -0.62 8.40
CA GLY A 311 34.43 -0.63 6.94
C GLY A 311 33.23 -1.37 6.31
N ARG A 312 32.31 -1.91 7.11
CA ARG A 312 31.14 -2.67 6.62
C ARG A 312 29.80 -2.18 7.19
N THR A 313 29.79 -1.71 8.43
CA THR A 313 28.60 -1.25 9.15
C THR A 313 28.49 0.26 8.99
N ASN A 314 28.11 0.73 7.81
CA ASN A 314 28.21 2.15 7.44
C ASN A 314 26.96 2.98 7.76
N GLY A 315 26.06 2.49 8.62
CA GLY A 315 24.79 3.15 8.93
C GLY A 315 23.82 3.21 7.75
N ASN A 316 22.84 4.11 7.86
CA ASN A 316 21.81 4.37 6.84
C ASN A 316 20.95 3.14 6.44
N PHE A 317 20.87 2.09 7.26
CA PHE A 317 20.03 0.92 6.98
C PHE A 317 18.54 1.28 6.82
N GLY A 318 18.03 2.16 7.69
CA GLY A 318 16.66 2.67 7.58
C GLY A 318 16.42 3.51 6.34
N LEU A 319 17.43 4.25 5.86
CA LEU A 319 17.33 4.97 4.58
C LEU A 319 17.37 4.00 3.39
N ALA A 320 18.19 2.96 3.46
CA ALA A 320 18.23 1.90 2.46
C ALA A 320 16.91 1.12 2.40
N ASP A 321 16.25 0.89 3.54
CA ASP A 321 14.91 0.29 3.60
C ASP A 321 13.88 1.12 2.82
N GLN A 322 13.92 2.45 2.99
CA GLN A 322 13.04 3.37 2.25
C GLN A 322 13.29 3.31 0.74
N ILE A 323 14.56 3.21 0.32
CA ILE A 323 14.92 3.07 -1.10
C ILE A 323 14.49 1.70 -1.65
N ALA A 324 14.65 0.62 -0.88
CA ALA A 324 14.20 -0.71 -1.26
C ALA A 324 12.66 -0.76 -1.44
N ALA A 325 11.91 -0.10 -0.54
CA ALA A 325 10.48 0.06 -0.70
C ALA A 325 10.11 0.90 -1.93
N LEU A 326 10.88 1.95 -2.23
CA LEU A 326 10.68 2.76 -3.44
C LEU A 326 10.96 1.94 -4.72
N ASP A 327 12.01 1.11 -4.73
CA ASP A 327 12.30 0.18 -5.83
C ASP A 327 11.17 -0.82 -6.04
N TRP A 328 10.65 -1.38 -4.95
CA TRP A 328 9.48 -2.25 -4.99
C TRP A 328 8.28 -1.53 -5.61
N VAL A 329 8.00 -0.29 -5.18
CA VAL A 329 6.90 0.52 -5.70
C VAL A 329 7.08 0.77 -7.20
N ARG A 330 8.26 1.19 -7.65
CA ARG A 330 8.52 1.39 -9.09
C ARG A 330 8.26 0.12 -9.90
N ALA A 331 8.71 -1.03 -9.40
CA ALA A 331 8.58 -2.29 -10.10
C ALA A 331 7.13 -2.83 -10.15
N HIS A 332 6.28 -2.46 -9.18
CA HIS A 332 5.02 -3.18 -8.95
C HIS A 332 3.76 -2.29 -8.90
N ILE A 333 3.87 -0.98 -8.69
CA ILE A 333 2.72 -0.11 -8.41
C ILE A 333 1.71 -0.01 -9.56
N GLY A 334 2.16 -0.29 -10.80
CA GLY A 334 1.33 -0.42 -12.00
C GLY A 334 0.11 -1.32 -11.79
N ALA A 335 0.30 -2.43 -11.09
CA ALA A 335 -0.76 -3.38 -10.81
C ALA A 335 -1.81 -2.90 -9.80
N PHE A 336 -1.45 -1.93 -8.98
CA PHE A 336 -2.31 -1.31 -7.98
C PHE A 336 -2.94 -0.01 -8.52
N GLY A 337 -2.84 0.20 -9.84
CA GLY A 337 -3.37 1.35 -10.54
C GLY A 337 -2.50 2.60 -10.46
N GLY A 338 -1.27 2.49 -9.95
CA GLY A 338 -0.33 3.61 -9.83
C GLY A 338 0.65 3.70 -10.99
N ASP A 339 1.09 4.91 -11.29
CA ASP A 339 2.04 5.22 -12.35
C ASP A 339 3.46 5.33 -11.78
N SER A 340 4.37 4.43 -12.16
CA SER A 340 5.74 4.36 -11.64
C SER A 340 6.57 5.61 -11.97
N GLU A 341 6.18 6.35 -13.01
CA GLU A 341 6.87 7.56 -13.45
C GLU A 341 6.30 8.82 -12.80
N ARG A 342 5.24 8.71 -12.00
CA ARG A 342 4.62 9.83 -11.27
C ARG A 342 4.55 9.57 -9.78
N ILE A 343 5.68 9.13 -9.21
CA ILE A 343 5.84 8.96 -7.77
C ILE A 343 6.26 10.29 -7.13
N THR A 344 5.50 10.74 -6.14
CA THR A 344 5.86 11.85 -5.24
C THR A 344 6.25 11.29 -3.88
N ILE A 345 7.51 11.44 -3.46
CA ILE A 345 7.92 11.10 -2.09
C ILE A 345 7.51 12.23 -1.14
N PHE A 346 6.97 11.90 0.02
CA PHE A 346 6.58 12.89 1.01
C PHE A 346 6.65 12.34 2.43
N GLY A 347 6.88 13.22 3.39
CA GLY A 347 7.05 12.82 4.78
C GLY A 347 7.06 14.01 5.73
N GLN A 348 6.79 13.75 7.00
CA GLN A 348 6.73 14.76 8.06
C GLN A 348 7.84 14.56 9.10
N SER A 349 8.41 15.66 9.62
CA SER A 349 9.46 15.62 10.64
C SER A 349 10.67 14.76 10.21
N ALA A 350 10.99 13.66 10.88
CA ALA A 350 12.02 12.72 10.45
C ALA A 350 11.77 12.12 9.05
N GLY A 351 10.50 11.97 8.65
CA GLY A 351 10.13 11.61 7.28
C GLY A 351 10.44 12.73 6.28
N ALA A 352 10.35 14.00 6.68
CA ALA A 352 10.78 15.12 5.85
C ALA A 352 12.30 15.18 5.69
N ALA A 353 13.05 14.82 6.74
CA ALA A 353 14.50 14.66 6.67
C ALA A 353 14.92 13.47 5.81
N SER A 354 14.13 12.39 5.84
CA SER A 354 14.27 11.27 4.91
C SER A 354 14.08 11.73 3.47
N VAL A 355 12.99 12.45 3.17
CA VAL A 355 12.75 13.05 1.84
C VAL A 355 13.93 13.93 1.42
N ARG A 356 14.44 14.79 2.31
CA ARG A 356 15.61 15.63 2.05
C ARG A 356 16.86 14.80 1.74
N ALA A 357 17.10 13.73 2.48
CA ALA A 357 18.24 12.84 2.26
C ALA A 357 18.13 12.09 0.93
N LEU A 358 16.93 11.60 0.58
CA LEU A 358 16.66 10.95 -0.71
C LEU A 358 16.87 11.90 -1.89
N MET A 359 16.54 13.19 -1.74
CA MET A 359 16.80 14.22 -2.76
C MET A 359 18.29 14.36 -3.13
N GLY A 360 19.19 14.08 -2.19
CA GLY A 360 20.64 14.15 -2.41
C GLY A 360 21.30 12.78 -2.57
N SER A 361 20.53 11.69 -2.55
CA SER A 361 21.07 10.33 -2.55
C SER A 361 21.28 9.81 -3.98
N PRO A 362 22.51 9.44 -4.38
CA PRO A 362 22.76 8.83 -5.68
C PRO A 362 21.95 7.55 -5.93
N ARG A 363 21.54 6.86 -4.86
CA ARG A 363 20.75 5.62 -4.92
C ARG A 363 19.24 5.87 -5.06
N ALA A 364 18.77 7.10 -4.90
CA ALA A 364 17.35 7.46 -4.99
C ALA A 364 17.04 8.35 -6.21
N ILE A 365 18.02 9.09 -6.74
CA ILE A 365 17.84 9.92 -7.94
C ILE A 365 17.31 9.06 -9.10
N GLY A 366 16.33 9.59 -9.84
CA GLY A 366 15.65 8.90 -10.93
C GLY A 366 14.54 7.92 -10.49
N LYS A 367 14.26 7.81 -9.18
CA LYS A 367 13.22 6.89 -8.66
C LYS A 367 11.90 7.56 -8.27
N TYR A 368 11.82 8.89 -8.34
CA TYR A 368 10.63 9.67 -8.04
C TYR A 368 10.60 10.94 -8.91
N ALA A 369 9.41 11.50 -9.11
CA ALA A 369 9.17 12.68 -9.94
C ALA A 369 9.05 13.98 -9.13
N ALA A 370 8.64 13.90 -7.85
CA ALA A 370 8.49 15.07 -6.99
C ALA A 370 8.73 14.72 -5.51
N ALA A 371 8.96 15.75 -4.69
CA ALA A 371 9.26 15.62 -3.27
C ALA A 371 8.51 16.68 -2.43
N ILE A 372 7.93 16.28 -1.29
CA ILE A 372 7.25 17.18 -0.34
C ILE A 372 7.79 16.94 1.09
N PRO A 373 8.79 17.70 1.55
CA PRO A 373 9.31 17.62 2.92
C PRO A 373 8.49 18.52 3.88
N MET A 374 7.69 17.92 4.76
CA MET A 374 6.79 18.64 5.68
C MET A 374 7.43 18.87 7.05
N SER A 375 7.67 20.13 7.41
CA SER A 375 8.30 20.51 8.70
C SER A 375 9.67 19.85 8.92
N ASN A 376 10.52 19.85 7.89
CA ASN A 376 11.92 19.43 8.03
C ASN A 376 12.66 20.33 9.04
N LEU A 377 13.44 19.71 9.93
CA LEU A 377 14.20 20.44 10.92
C LEU A 377 15.54 20.92 10.35
N ALA A 378 15.83 22.20 10.56
CA ALA A 378 17.13 22.83 10.37
C ALA A 378 17.30 23.86 11.51
N GLY A 379 18.52 24.07 12.00
CA GLY A 379 18.76 24.99 13.12
C GLY A 379 19.96 24.59 13.97
N ALA A 380 19.88 24.80 15.30
CA ALA A 380 20.94 24.49 16.26
C ALA A 380 20.72 23.16 17.00
N ASN A 381 21.80 22.62 17.58
CA ASN A 381 21.82 21.38 18.38
C ASN A 381 21.32 20.16 17.59
N TYR A 382 20.49 19.30 18.20
CA TYR A 382 20.02 18.07 17.58
C TYR A 382 19.18 18.31 16.31
N ALA A 383 18.58 19.49 16.15
CA ALA A 383 17.79 19.84 14.97
C ALA A 383 18.68 20.00 13.72
N THR A 384 19.96 20.31 13.92
CA THR A 384 20.94 20.43 12.83
C THR A 384 21.14 19.10 12.12
N THR A 385 21.16 17.97 12.84
CA THR A 385 21.49 16.66 12.28
C THR A 385 20.43 16.09 11.32
N TYR A 386 19.25 16.71 11.26
CA TYR A 386 18.23 16.39 10.24
C TYR A 386 18.55 17.02 8.87
N SER A 387 19.46 17.98 8.81
CA SER A 387 19.84 18.69 7.58
C SER A 387 21.35 18.70 7.30
N LEU A 388 22.19 18.55 8.33
CA LEU A 388 23.65 18.37 8.24
C LEU A 388 24.03 17.00 8.81
N TYR A 389 24.53 16.11 7.97
CA TYR A 389 24.78 14.71 8.29
C TYR A 389 26.16 14.52 8.94
N TYR A 390 26.23 13.66 9.95
CA TYR A 390 27.51 13.25 10.54
C TYR A 390 28.32 12.42 9.55
N THR A 391 29.63 12.54 9.58
CA THR A 391 30.52 11.51 9.02
C THR A 391 30.49 10.26 9.92
N ILE A 392 30.86 9.09 9.39
CA ILE A 392 30.95 7.86 10.19
C ILE A 392 31.81 8.06 11.46
N PRO A 393 33.03 8.65 11.41
CA PRO A 393 33.81 8.89 12.63
C PRO A 393 33.12 9.80 13.67
N GLN A 394 32.33 10.78 13.21
CA GLN A 394 31.55 11.63 14.11
C GLN A 394 30.42 10.86 14.79
N GLU A 395 29.68 10.04 14.04
CA GLU A 395 28.63 9.18 14.62
C GLU A 395 29.24 8.16 15.59
N VAL A 396 30.36 7.54 15.24
CA VAL A 396 31.03 6.57 16.10
C VAL A 396 31.41 7.20 17.45
N SER A 397 32.12 8.32 17.43
CA SER A 397 32.59 8.97 18.65
C SER A 397 31.48 9.55 19.52
N LEU A 398 30.42 10.10 18.91
CA LEU A 398 29.34 10.78 19.63
C LEU A 398 28.20 9.84 20.04
N VAL A 399 28.04 8.70 19.35
CA VAL A 399 26.85 7.86 19.43
C VAL A 399 27.19 6.38 19.59
N ALA A 400 27.95 5.78 18.68
CA ALA A 400 28.23 4.35 18.71
C ALA A 400 29.05 3.96 19.95
N ASP A 401 30.12 4.67 20.29
CA ASP A 401 30.97 4.37 21.44
C ASP A 401 30.19 4.39 22.78
N PRO A 402 29.34 5.40 23.08
CA PRO A 402 28.43 5.35 24.21
C PRO A 402 27.47 4.15 24.21
N ILE A 403 26.93 3.77 23.05
CA ILE A 403 26.05 2.59 22.92
C ILE A 403 26.82 1.32 23.24
N LEU A 404 27.99 1.12 22.62
CA LEU A 404 28.86 -0.02 22.83
C LEU A 404 29.25 -0.16 24.31
N SER A 405 29.56 0.96 24.97
CA SER A 405 29.89 0.98 26.39
C SER A 405 28.69 0.56 27.25
N ALA A 406 27.51 1.09 26.95
CA ALA A 406 26.28 0.83 27.70
C ALA A 406 25.83 -0.65 27.63
N VAL A 407 26.11 -1.35 26.52
CA VAL A 407 25.75 -2.77 26.33
C VAL A 407 26.94 -3.72 26.55
N GLY A 408 28.11 -3.20 26.92
CA GLY A 408 29.31 -4.01 27.21
C GLY A 408 30.01 -4.57 25.98
N CYS A 409 29.84 -3.98 24.80
CA CYS A 409 30.44 -4.43 23.54
C CYS A 409 31.75 -3.72 23.16
N SER A 410 32.17 -2.64 23.84
CA SER A 410 33.37 -1.85 23.46
C SER A 410 34.69 -2.64 23.41
N GLY A 411 34.81 -3.72 24.20
CA GLY A 411 36.01 -4.56 24.26
C GLY A 411 35.86 -5.92 23.60
N ALA A 412 34.77 -6.16 22.87
CA ALA A 412 34.53 -7.45 22.22
C ALA A 412 35.53 -7.69 21.09
N SER A 413 36.00 -8.93 20.94
CA SER A 413 36.84 -9.33 19.80
C SER A 413 36.10 -9.22 18.46
N ASP A 414 34.77 -9.34 18.49
CA ASP A 414 33.87 -9.06 17.38
C ASP A 414 32.72 -8.17 17.90
N VAL A 415 32.90 -6.86 17.74
CA VAL A 415 31.94 -5.84 18.17
C VAL A 415 30.58 -6.02 17.48
N LEU A 416 30.57 -6.35 16.19
CA LEU A 416 29.34 -6.50 15.42
C LEU A 416 28.55 -7.73 15.88
N ALA A 417 29.23 -8.87 16.11
CA ALA A 417 28.59 -10.06 16.67
C ALA A 417 28.02 -9.80 18.07
N CYS A 418 28.76 -9.06 18.91
CA CYS A 418 28.27 -8.65 20.23
C CYS A 418 26.97 -7.83 20.11
N MET A 419 26.96 -6.80 19.25
CA MET A 419 25.79 -5.95 19.01
C MET A 419 24.59 -6.72 18.43
N ARG A 420 24.84 -7.73 17.58
CA ARG A 420 23.79 -8.63 17.06
C ARG A 420 23.19 -9.54 18.13
N ALA A 421 23.90 -9.80 19.22
CA ALA A 421 23.41 -10.63 20.32
C ALA A 421 22.57 -9.85 21.35
N VAL A 422 22.66 -8.52 21.39
CA VAL A 422 21.89 -7.70 22.34
C VAL A 422 20.39 -7.76 22.00
N ASP A 423 19.53 -7.79 23.02
CA ASP A 423 18.08 -7.68 22.82
C ASP A 423 17.73 -6.36 22.09
N PRO A 424 16.97 -6.39 20.98
CA PRO A 424 16.69 -5.20 20.19
C PRO A 424 15.87 -4.16 20.97
N HIS A 425 14.99 -4.58 21.88
CA HIS A 425 14.24 -3.66 22.73
C HIS A 425 15.13 -2.96 23.77
N THR A 426 16.22 -3.58 24.18
CA THR A 426 17.24 -2.97 25.04
C THR A 426 17.98 -1.88 24.27
N LEU A 427 18.41 -2.16 23.04
CA LEU A 427 19.13 -1.20 22.18
C LEU A 427 18.34 0.09 21.93
N VAL A 428 17.03 -0.01 21.67
CA VAL A 428 16.20 1.18 21.36
C VAL A 428 15.79 1.98 22.59
N LYS A 429 16.02 1.46 23.80
CA LYS A 429 15.70 2.11 25.09
C LYS A 429 16.92 2.74 25.76
N LEU A 430 18.10 2.62 25.17
CA LEU A 430 19.31 3.25 25.71
C LEU A 430 19.16 4.78 25.76
N PRO A 431 19.83 5.47 26.71
CA PRO A 431 19.83 6.93 26.76
C PRO A 431 20.38 7.59 25.48
N THR A 432 21.34 6.92 24.85
CA THR A 432 21.91 7.29 23.55
C THR A 432 21.51 6.24 22.52
N VAL A 433 21.00 6.68 21.36
CA VAL A 433 20.64 5.82 20.23
C VAL A 433 21.12 6.43 18.92
N ALA A 434 21.51 5.60 17.97
CA ALA A 434 21.79 6.06 16.61
C ALA A 434 20.47 6.31 15.89
N ARG A 435 20.27 7.53 15.38
CA ARG A 435 18.97 7.94 14.80
C ARG A 435 19.11 9.05 13.76
N PHE A 436 20.27 9.17 13.15
CA PHE A 436 20.53 10.17 12.14
C PHE A 436 21.18 9.54 10.93
N VAL A 437 20.96 10.19 9.79
CA VAL A 437 21.62 9.85 8.54
C VAL A 437 23.10 10.25 8.63
N VAL A 438 23.97 9.39 8.11
CA VAL A 438 25.43 9.62 8.06
C VAL A 438 25.94 9.72 6.64
N VAL A 439 27.08 10.39 6.44
CA VAL A 439 27.81 10.40 5.16
C VAL A 439 28.59 9.09 5.04
N ASP A 440 28.03 8.14 4.31
CA ASP A 440 28.58 6.79 4.12
C ASP A 440 29.29 6.60 2.77
N GLY A 441 29.20 7.58 1.88
CA GLY A 441 29.82 7.54 0.55
C GLY A 441 29.06 6.66 -0.47
N THR A 442 28.00 5.96 -0.07
CA THR A 442 27.16 5.15 -0.97
C THR A 442 25.75 5.70 -1.10
N TYR A 443 25.04 5.86 0.02
CA TYR A 443 23.69 6.43 0.05
C TYR A 443 23.73 7.94 0.17
N ILE A 444 24.66 8.48 0.95
CA ILE A 444 24.84 9.91 1.19
C ILE A 444 26.31 10.25 0.99
N VAL A 445 26.57 11.16 0.05
CA VAL A 445 27.91 11.53 -0.40
C VAL A 445 28.30 12.96 -0.03
N HIS A 446 27.34 13.74 0.48
CA HIS A 446 27.52 15.12 0.91
C HIS A 446 27.06 15.27 2.36
N THR A 447 27.67 16.19 3.10
CA THR A 447 27.28 16.50 4.49
C THR A 447 25.94 17.23 4.58
N GLU A 448 25.39 17.70 3.48
CA GLU A 448 24.05 18.27 3.39
C GLU A 448 23.52 18.13 1.96
N LEU A 449 22.21 18.35 1.75
CA LEU A 449 21.64 18.41 0.41
C LEU A 449 22.18 19.63 -0.36
N PRO A 450 22.93 19.44 -1.47
CA PRO A 450 23.38 20.54 -2.31
C PRO A 450 22.17 21.21 -2.99
N VAL A 451 22.08 22.53 -2.90
CA VAL A 451 21.00 23.35 -3.51
C VAL A 451 21.56 24.45 -4.40
N ASP A 452 22.62 24.13 -5.13
CA ASP A 452 23.36 25.03 -6.02
C ASP A 452 23.09 24.75 -7.52
N GLY A 453 22.24 23.78 -7.83
CA GLY A 453 21.93 23.36 -9.20
C GLY A 453 22.91 22.35 -9.80
N SER A 454 23.87 21.82 -9.01
CA SER A 454 24.83 20.80 -9.46
C SER A 454 24.29 19.36 -9.46
N GLY A 455 23.06 19.16 -8.99
CA GLY A 455 22.42 17.85 -8.89
C GLY A 455 22.27 17.14 -10.24
N ALA A 456 22.31 15.81 -10.22
CA ALA A 456 22.01 15.00 -11.40
C ALA A 456 20.53 15.19 -11.79
N VAL A 457 20.29 15.55 -13.05
CA VAL A 457 18.97 15.77 -13.65
C VAL A 457 18.47 14.49 -14.30
#